data_AF-M1BFM8-F1
#
_entry.id   AF-M1BFM8-F1
#
_cell.length_a   1.000
_cell.length_b   1.000
_cell.length_c   1.000
_cell.angle_alpha   90.00
_cell.angle_beta   90.00
_cell.angle_gamma   90.00
#
_symmetry.space_group_name_H-M   'P 1'
#
loop_
_entity.id
_entity.type
_entity.pdbx_description
1 polymer ?
#
loop_
_entity_poly.entity_id
_entity_poly.type
_entity_poly.pdbx_seq_one_letter_code
_entity_poly.pdbx_strand_id
1 'polypeptide(L)'
;MRKLFVREMLSNRNLEACYSLRRHEVRKTIRNVHTKIGSLTDIGELAFVTEMNVIMSMIFGSNFVEKMEKHKKDRTEFRELVIKYLQILGKPNISDFFPKLARFDLQGIQKDTEALLKSVESILDPAINEHLKMLSDRREGEIQGNEKKNFIQILLELMEQKDIGISLDLVKIKAILVVSYIVPLSFLYRCSSC
;
A
#
# COMPACT_ATOMS: atom_id res chain seq x y z
N MET A 1 12.80 1.33 -11.88
CA MET A 1 11.94 1.20 -10.68
C MET A 1 12.30 2.21 -9.59
N ARG A 2 13.48 2.12 -8.95
CA ARG A 2 13.86 3.06 -7.86
C ARG A 2 13.78 4.54 -8.24
N LYS A 3 14.30 4.91 -9.42
CA LYS A 3 14.21 6.29 -9.93
C LYS A 3 12.76 6.76 -10.07
N LEU A 4 11.88 5.92 -10.61
CA LEU A 4 10.46 6.22 -10.81
C LEU A 4 9.74 6.40 -9.46
N PHE A 5 9.95 5.48 -8.53
CA PHE A 5 9.38 5.56 -7.18
C PHE A 5 9.79 6.84 -6.46
N VAL A 6 11.09 7.16 -6.45
CA VAL A 6 11.61 8.32 -5.71
C VAL A 6 11.27 9.64 -6.41
N ARG A 7 11.49 9.74 -7.73
CA ARG A 7 11.34 11.01 -8.46
C ARG A 7 9.92 11.35 -8.83
N GLU A 8 9.09 10.36 -9.10
CA GLU A 8 7.70 10.62 -9.48
C GLU A 8 6.82 10.40 -8.27
N MET A 9 6.78 9.18 -7.74
CA MET A 9 5.77 8.80 -6.76
C MET A 9 5.97 9.52 -5.40
N LEU A 10 7.21 9.61 -4.92
CA LEU A 10 7.59 10.34 -3.69
C LEU A 10 8.03 11.78 -3.95
N SER A 11 7.73 12.34 -5.12
CA SER A 11 7.99 13.75 -5.39
C SER A 11 7.19 14.65 -4.44
N ASN A 12 7.71 15.84 -4.13
CA ASN A 12 6.97 16.84 -3.35
C ASN A 12 5.60 17.12 -3.96
N ARG A 13 5.53 17.24 -5.29
CA ARG A 13 4.26 17.46 -6.02
C ARG A 13 3.23 16.36 -5.71
N ASN A 14 3.62 15.09 -5.80
CA ASN A 14 2.69 13.98 -5.63
C ASN A 14 2.38 13.71 -4.15
N LEU A 15 3.33 13.95 -3.25
CA LEU A 15 3.06 13.92 -1.81
C LEU A 15 2.09 15.04 -1.38
N GLU A 16 2.20 16.24 -1.97
CA GLU A 16 1.24 17.32 -1.77
C GLU A 16 -0.15 16.96 -2.34
N ALA A 17 -0.20 16.31 -3.52
CA ALA A 17 -1.48 15.83 -4.07
C ALA A 17 -2.19 14.83 -3.12
N CYS A 18 -1.41 14.02 -2.38
CA CYS A 18 -1.92 13.10 -1.36
C CYS A 18 -2.10 13.74 0.03
N TYR A 19 -1.78 15.03 0.24
CA TYR A 19 -1.80 15.66 1.57
C TYR A 19 -3.18 15.56 2.25
N SER A 20 -4.25 15.78 1.49
CA SER A 20 -5.61 15.72 2.02
C SER A 20 -6.00 14.35 2.57
N LEU A 21 -5.48 13.26 1.97
CA LEU A 21 -5.70 11.88 2.40
C LEU A 21 -4.98 11.61 3.73
N ARG A 22 -3.69 11.95 3.81
CA ARG A 22 -2.90 11.84 5.04
C ARG A 22 -3.51 12.63 6.19
N ARG A 23 -3.85 13.89 5.94
CA ARG A 23 -4.47 14.80 6.92
C ARG A 23 -5.82 14.28 7.38
N HIS A 24 -6.60 13.64 6.51
CA HIS A 24 -7.89 13.06 6.88
C HIS A 24 -7.73 11.93 7.88
N GLU A 25 -6.87 10.96 7.61
CA GLU A 25 -6.65 9.79 8.48
C GLU A 25 -6.05 10.18 9.83
N VAL A 26 -5.04 11.07 9.84
CA VAL A 26 -4.46 11.56 11.11
C VAL A 26 -5.52 12.26 11.97
N ARG A 27 -6.35 13.12 11.37
CA ARG A 27 -7.44 13.78 12.12
C ARG A 27 -8.47 12.81 12.65
N LYS A 28 -8.77 11.76 11.89
CA LYS A 28 -9.70 10.71 12.28
C LYS A 28 -9.19 9.97 13.52
N THR A 29 -7.90 9.63 13.53
CA THR A 29 -7.24 9.08 14.72
C THR A 29 -7.33 10.02 15.91
N ILE A 30 -7.00 11.30 15.73
CA ILE A 30 -7.08 12.30 16.83
C ILE A 30 -8.50 12.37 17.41
N ARG A 31 -9.53 12.41 16.56
CA ARG A 31 -10.92 12.38 17.02
C ARG A 31 -11.25 11.11 17.81
N ASN A 32 -10.79 9.94 17.34
CA ASN A 32 -10.99 8.66 18.03
C ASN A 32 -10.26 8.57 19.39
N VAL A 33 -9.13 9.26 19.54
CA VAL A 33 -8.45 9.38 20.85
C VAL A 33 -9.24 10.31 21.76
N HIS A 34 -9.74 11.42 21.24
CA HIS A 34 -10.53 12.38 22.01
C HIS A 34 -11.82 11.76 22.58
N THR A 35 -12.44 10.81 21.89
CA THR A 35 -13.61 10.08 22.41
C THR A 35 -13.28 9.07 23.51
N LYS A 36 -11.99 8.84 23.79
CA LYS A 36 -11.47 7.85 24.73
C LYS A 36 -10.70 8.47 25.90
N ILE A 37 -10.85 9.78 26.13
CA ILE A 37 -10.21 10.47 27.25
C ILE A 37 -10.52 9.77 28.57
N GLY A 38 -9.49 9.52 29.37
CA GLY A 38 -9.59 8.79 30.64
C GLY A 38 -9.46 7.27 30.53
N SER A 39 -9.33 6.70 29.32
CA SER A 39 -9.07 5.27 29.11
C SER A 39 -7.63 4.98 28.69
N LEU A 40 -7.12 3.81 29.08
CA LEU A 40 -5.81 3.32 28.64
C LEU A 40 -5.84 3.10 27.12
N THR A 41 -4.87 3.68 26.42
CA THR A 41 -4.73 3.57 24.97
C THR A 41 -3.35 3.03 24.64
N ASP A 42 -3.33 1.94 23.88
CA ASP A 42 -2.10 1.41 23.28
C ASP A 42 -1.66 2.32 22.14
N ILE A 43 -0.56 3.05 22.34
CA ILE A 43 -0.01 3.99 21.35
C ILE A 43 0.60 3.23 20.16
N GLY A 44 1.17 2.05 20.37
CA GLY A 44 1.79 1.24 19.32
C GLY A 44 0.74 0.73 18.33
N GLU A 45 -0.35 0.14 18.84
CA GLU A 45 -1.48 -0.28 18.01
C GLU A 45 -2.15 0.93 17.33
N LEU A 46 -2.30 2.05 18.04
CA LEU A 46 -2.86 3.27 17.47
C LEU A 46 -2.01 3.78 16.30
N ALA A 47 -0.69 3.91 16.49
CA ALA A 47 0.24 4.37 15.47
C ALA A 47 0.24 3.42 14.25
N PHE A 48 0.26 2.10 14.51
CA PHE A 48 0.21 1.09 13.45
C PHE A 48 -1.06 1.21 12.60
N VAL A 49 -2.24 1.28 13.23
CA VAL A 49 -3.52 1.41 12.51
C VAL A 49 -3.59 2.74 11.76
N THR A 50 -3.13 3.84 12.35
CA THR A 50 -3.12 5.15 11.68
C THR A 50 -2.23 5.17 10.46
N GLU A 51 -0.99 4.68 10.57
CA GLU A 51 -0.07 4.64 9.44
C GLU A 51 -0.59 3.74 8.33
N MET A 52 -1.18 2.60 8.69
CA MET A 52 -1.84 1.73 7.73
C MET A 52 -2.95 2.44 6.97
N ASN A 53 -3.87 3.08 7.68
CA ASN A 53 -4.93 3.84 7.05
C ASN A 53 -4.37 4.95 6.14
N VAL A 54 -3.31 5.64 6.58
CA VAL A 54 -2.64 6.66 5.77
C VAL A 54 -2.09 6.05 4.47
N ILE A 55 -1.31 4.98 4.52
CA ILE A 55 -0.71 4.35 3.34
C ILE A 55 -1.79 3.80 2.41
N MET A 56 -2.78 3.08 2.96
CA MET A 56 -3.91 2.54 2.20
C MET A 56 -4.70 3.66 1.51
N SER A 57 -4.95 4.78 2.21
CA SER A 57 -5.64 5.93 1.62
C SER A 57 -4.83 6.58 0.50
N MET A 58 -3.50 6.65 0.65
CA MET A 58 -2.61 7.20 -0.37
C MET A 58 -2.51 6.32 -1.62
N ILE A 59 -2.61 5.00 -1.47
CA ILE A 59 -2.51 4.06 -2.59
C ILE A 59 -3.86 3.86 -3.28
N PHE A 60 -4.90 3.54 -2.51
CA PHE A 60 -6.21 3.14 -3.01
C PHE A 60 -7.28 4.23 -2.93
N GLY A 61 -7.00 5.33 -2.23
CA GLY A 61 -7.99 6.38 -1.93
C GLY A 61 -8.76 6.14 -0.62
N SER A 62 -9.44 7.18 -0.13
CA SER A 62 -10.19 7.13 1.13
C SER A 62 -11.36 6.14 1.11
N ASN A 63 -12.01 5.98 -0.04
CA ASN A 63 -13.15 5.07 -0.19
C ASN A 63 -12.79 3.61 0.11
N PHE A 64 -11.56 3.21 -0.24
CA PHE A 64 -11.06 1.87 0.06
C PHE A 64 -10.92 1.64 1.57
N VAL A 65 -10.33 2.61 2.28
CA VAL A 65 -10.17 2.55 3.73
C VAL A 65 -11.53 2.50 4.42
N GLU A 66 -12.48 3.34 4.00
CA GLU A 66 -13.85 3.34 4.55
C GLU A 66 -14.57 2.00 4.33
N LYS A 67 -14.41 1.35 3.17
CA LYS A 67 -14.95 0.01 2.91
C LYS A 67 -14.35 -1.02 3.88
N MET A 68 -13.01 -1.05 4.01
CA MET A 68 -12.34 -1.96 4.95
C MET A 68 -12.76 -1.72 6.40
N GLU A 69 -13.02 -0.47 6.77
CA GLU A 69 -13.43 -0.18 8.14
C GLU A 69 -14.85 -0.62 8.47
N LYS A 70 -15.77 -0.55 7.50
CA LYS A 70 -17.17 -1.00 7.64
C LYS A 70 -17.26 -2.53 7.76
N HIS A 71 -16.39 -3.25 7.07
CA HIS A 71 -16.36 -4.70 7.08
C HIS A 71 -15.26 -5.21 8.01
N LYS A 72 -15.62 -5.50 9.27
CA LYS A 72 -14.67 -6.00 10.29
C LYS A 72 -13.89 -7.22 9.81
N LYS A 73 -14.53 -8.09 9.02
CA LYS A 73 -13.89 -9.27 8.41
C LYS A 73 -12.75 -8.86 7.48
N ASP A 74 -13.03 -7.99 6.51
CA ASP A 74 -12.06 -7.50 5.52
C ASP A 74 -10.85 -6.81 6.20
N ARG A 75 -11.10 -5.99 7.23
CA ARG A 75 -10.01 -5.39 8.02
C ARG A 75 -9.11 -6.43 8.67
N THR A 76 -9.73 -7.46 9.25
CA THR A 76 -9.01 -8.51 9.98
C THR A 76 -8.19 -9.36 9.01
N GLU A 77 -8.79 -9.79 7.88
CA GLU A 77 -8.10 -10.54 6.83
C GLU A 77 -6.92 -9.74 6.24
N PHE A 78 -7.11 -8.44 6.00
CA PHE A 78 -6.05 -7.57 5.53
C PHE A 78 -4.89 -7.44 6.55
N ARG A 79 -5.22 -7.28 7.84
CA ARG A 79 -4.23 -7.23 8.92
C ARG A 79 -3.44 -8.54 9.00
N GLU A 80 -4.12 -9.68 8.93
CA GLU A 80 -3.48 -11.00 8.92
C GLU A 80 -2.56 -11.19 7.72
N LEU A 81 -2.99 -10.75 6.53
CA LEU A 81 -2.19 -10.77 5.31
C LEU A 81 -0.90 -9.96 5.48
N VAL A 82 -1.00 -8.75 6.04
CA VAL A 82 0.16 -7.89 6.34
C VAL A 82 1.11 -8.57 7.35
N ILE A 83 0.57 -9.14 8.42
CA ILE A 83 1.40 -9.78 9.45
C ILE A 83 2.14 -10.97 8.84
N LYS A 84 1.44 -11.82 8.09
CA LYS A 84 2.04 -12.94 7.37
C LYS A 84 3.11 -12.45 6.39
N TYR A 85 2.85 -11.34 5.71
CA TYR A 85 3.79 -10.70 4.81
C TYR A 85 5.10 -10.30 5.51
N LEU A 86 4.98 -9.60 6.63
CA LEU A 86 6.12 -9.17 7.45
C LEU A 86 6.91 -10.34 8.04
N GLN A 87 6.22 -11.41 8.45
CA GLN A 87 6.85 -12.63 8.95
C GLN A 87 7.68 -13.32 7.86
N ILE A 88 7.16 -13.42 6.63
CA ILE A 88 7.88 -14.03 5.50
C ILE A 88 9.11 -13.19 5.14
N LEU A 89 8.97 -11.86 5.04
CA LEU A 89 10.10 -10.97 4.73
C LEU A 89 11.18 -10.95 5.82
N GLY A 90 10.78 -11.03 7.09
CA GLY A 90 11.71 -11.01 8.22
C GLY A 90 12.40 -12.35 8.50
N LYS A 91 11.91 -13.45 7.88
CA LYS A 91 12.43 -14.79 8.11
C LYS A 91 13.76 -14.98 7.37
N PRO A 92 14.86 -15.34 8.06
CA PRO A 92 16.12 -15.63 7.38
C PRO A 92 15.95 -16.87 6.48
N ASN A 93 16.36 -16.75 5.22
CA ASN A 93 16.30 -17.82 4.23
C ASN A 93 17.67 -18.49 4.11
N ILE A 94 17.75 -19.78 4.44
CA ILE A 94 18.95 -20.62 4.35
C ILE A 94 19.47 -20.66 2.90
N SER A 95 18.56 -20.59 1.92
CA SER A 95 18.91 -20.61 0.50
C SER A 95 19.73 -19.38 0.07
N ASP A 96 19.59 -18.26 0.79
CA ASP A 96 20.38 -17.04 0.53
C ASP A 96 21.85 -17.22 0.95
N PHE A 97 22.11 -18.10 1.93
CA PHE A 97 23.46 -18.45 2.39
C PHE A 97 24.04 -19.65 1.64
N PHE A 98 23.18 -20.59 1.21
CA PHE A 98 23.55 -21.82 0.53
C PHE A 98 22.77 -21.99 -0.78
N PRO A 99 23.18 -21.33 -1.89
CA PRO A 99 22.42 -21.29 -3.14
C PRO A 99 22.10 -22.67 -3.74
N LYS A 100 22.93 -23.68 -3.48
CA LYS A 100 22.69 -25.07 -3.93
C LYS A 100 21.41 -25.68 -3.33
N LEU A 101 20.97 -25.17 -2.18
CA LEU A 101 19.76 -25.63 -1.50
C LEU A 101 18.49 -24.90 -1.96
N ALA A 102 18.61 -23.82 -2.74
CA ALA A 102 17.48 -22.99 -3.15
C ALA A 102 16.38 -23.77 -3.88
N ARG A 103 16.76 -24.75 -4.71
CA ARG A 103 15.80 -25.58 -5.46
C ARG A 103 14.87 -26.43 -4.60
N PHE A 104 15.20 -26.63 -3.33
CA PHE A 104 14.44 -27.51 -2.45
C PHE A 104 13.42 -26.75 -1.59
N ASP A 105 13.49 -25.41 -1.55
CA ASP A 105 12.64 -24.57 -0.70
C ASP A 105 12.45 -25.14 0.73
N LEU A 106 13.57 -25.47 1.39
CA LEU A 106 13.57 -26.25 2.65
C LEU A 106 12.74 -25.61 3.78
N GLN A 107 12.53 -24.29 3.71
CA GLN A 107 11.75 -23.53 4.69
C GLN A 107 10.35 -23.14 4.20
N GLY A 108 9.97 -23.53 2.98
CA GLY A 108 8.70 -23.18 2.35
C GLY A 108 8.56 -21.69 2.00
N ILE A 109 9.64 -20.91 2.04
CA ILE A 109 9.61 -19.45 1.89
C ILE A 109 9.18 -19.07 0.49
N GLN A 110 9.66 -19.78 -0.54
CA GLN A 110 9.26 -19.48 -1.91
C GLN A 110 7.75 -19.75 -2.09
N LYS A 111 7.27 -20.92 -1.65
CA LYS A 111 5.85 -21.28 -1.70
C LYS A 111 4.97 -20.28 -0.95
N ASP A 112 5.39 -19.87 0.25
CA ASP A 112 4.66 -18.89 1.05
C ASP A 112 4.63 -17.50 0.39
N THR A 113 5.73 -17.10 -0.24
CA THR A 113 5.84 -15.84 -1.00
C THR A 113 4.92 -15.85 -2.23
N GLU A 114 4.83 -16.97 -2.96
CA GLU A 114 3.94 -17.12 -4.11
C GLU A 114 2.46 -17.05 -3.71
N ALA A 115 2.08 -17.72 -2.61
CA ALA A 115 0.72 -17.65 -2.09
C ALA A 115 0.35 -16.23 -1.66
N LEU A 116 1.29 -15.55 -1.00
CA LEU A 116 1.14 -14.18 -0.56
C LEU A 116 1.01 -13.20 -1.73
N LEU A 117 1.82 -13.38 -2.78
CA LEU A 117 1.75 -12.55 -3.99
C LEU A 117 0.36 -12.66 -4.62
N LYS A 118 -0.22 -13.86 -4.71
CA LYS A 118 -1.60 -14.05 -5.20
C LYS A 118 -2.63 -13.30 -4.36
N SER A 119 -2.49 -13.32 -3.03
CA SER A 119 -3.38 -12.56 -2.15
C SER A 119 -3.24 -11.05 -2.35
N VAL A 120 -2.02 -10.54 -2.51
CA VAL A 120 -1.77 -9.12 -2.80
C VAL A 120 -2.34 -8.73 -4.17
N GLU A 121 -2.16 -9.55 -5.20
CA GLU A 121 -2.73 -9.33 -6.53
C GLU A 121 -4.25 -9.29 -6.49
N SER A 122 -4.91 -10.15 -5.69
CA SER A 122 -6.36 -10.14 -5.52
C SER A 122 -6.92 -8.81 -4.96
N ILE A 123 -6.08 -8.02 -4.29
CA ILE A 123 -6.43 -6.68 -3.78
C ILE A 123 -6.06 -5.59 -4.80
N LEU A 124 -4.86 -5.68 -5.39
CA LEU A 124 -4.36 -4.68 -6.33
C LEU A 124 -5.12 -4.68 -7.65
N ASP A 125 -5.45 -5.85 -8.19
CA ASP A 125 -6.07 -5.96 -9.52
C ASP A 125 -7.45 -5.29 -9.60
N PRO A 126 -8.40 -5.53 -8.67
CA PRO A 126 -9.66 -4.82 -8.67
C PRO A 126 -9.49 -3.31 -8.54
N ALA A 127 -8.56 -2.86 -7.69
CA ALA A 127 -8.32 -1.43 -7.46
C ALA A 127 -7.73 -0.75 -8.70
N ILE A 128 -6.76 -1.37 -9.37
CA ILE A 128 -6.17 -0.86 -10.61
C ILE A 128 -7.23 -0.83 -11.72
N ASN A 129 -8.03 -1.90 -11.85
CA ASN A 129 -9.07 -1.99 -12.86
C ASN A 129 -10.19 -0.96 -12.66
N GLU A 130 -10.57 -0.66 -11.41
CA GLU A 130 -11.53 0.40 -11.08
C GLU A 130 -11.02 1.76 -11.59
N HIS A 131 -9.74 2.07 -11.35
CA HIS A 131 -9.15 3.33 -11.81
C HIS A 131 -8.95 3.39 -13.33
N LEU A 132 -8.61 2.27 -13.98
CA LEU A 132 -8.53 2.19 -15.44
C LEU A 132 -9.89 2.48 -16.08
N LYS A 133 -10.99 1.97 -15.53
CA LYS A 133 -12.36 2.29 -15.99
C LYS A 133 -12.70 3.77 -15.78
N MET A 134 -12.39 4.32 -14.62
CA MET A 134 -12.59 5.76 -14.39
C MET A 134 -11.80 6.64 -15.39
N LEU A 135 -10.61 6.19 -15.83
CA LEU A 135 -9.82 6.89 -16.85
C LEU A 135 -10.37 6.72 -18.28
N SER A 136 -11.04 5.61 -18.60
CA SER A 136 -11.75 5.49 -19.89
C SER A 136 -12.96 6.41 -19.93
N ASP A 137 -13.73 6.46 -18.83
CA ASP A 137 -15.01 7.19 -18.78
C ASP A 137 -14.79 8.71 -18.74
N ARG A 138 -13.70 9.20 -18.13
CA ARG A 138 -13.31 10.62 -18.14
C ARG A 138 -12.93 11.17 -19.52
N ARG A 139 -12.64 10.32 -20.51
CA ARG A 139 -12.37 10.78 -21.89
C ARG A 139 -13.64 11.28 -22.58
N GLU A 140 -14.82 11.00 -22.03
CA GLU A 140 -16.12 11.40 -22.60
C GLU A 140 -16.76 12.61 -21.90
N GLY A 141 -16.16 13.17 -20.84
CA GLY A 141 -16.70 14.36 -20.17
C GLY A 141 -15.76 15.04 -19.16
N GLU A 142 -15.55 16.34 -19.36
CA GLU A 142 -14.95 17.40 -18.52
C GLU A 142 -13.85 17.10 -17.48
N ILE A 143 -12.80 17.92 -17.55
CA ILE A 143 -11.68 18.03 -16.60
C ILE A 143 -12.22 18.51 -15.25
N GLN A 144 -12.51 17.60 -14.32
CA GLN A 144 -12.72 17.99 -12.92
C GLN A 144 -11.37 18.33 -12.27
N GLY A 145 -11.22 19.62 -11.97
CA GLY A 145 -10.12 20.17 -11.22
C GLY A 145 -10.05 19.60 -9.79
N ASN A 146 -8.80 19.44 -9.34
CA ASN A 146 -8.43 19.26 -7.94
C ASN A 146 -9.03 18.06 -7.20
N GLU A 147 -9.22 16.94 -7.90
CA GLU A 147 -9.55 15.67 -7.25
C GLU A 147 -8.36 15.16 -6.43
N LYS A 148 -8.62 14.59 -5.25
CA LYS A 148 -7.59 14.01 -4.38
C LYS A 148 -6.89 12.87 -5.14
N LYS A 149 -5.62 13.04 -5.50
CA LYS A 149 -4.89 11.98 -6.21
C LYS A 149 -4.36 10.94 -5.25
N ASN A 150 -4.53 9.69 -5.63
CA ASN A 150 -3.85 8.54 -5.01
C ASN A 150 -2.73 8.04 -5.92
N PHE A 151 -1.88 7.15 -5.42
CA PHE A 151 -0.72 6.64 -6.15
C PHE A 151 -1.09 5.78 -7.35
N ILE A 152 -2.22 5.06 -7.34
CA ILE A 152 -2.69 4.34 -8.54
C ILE A 152 -2.97 5.34 -9.67
N GLN A 153 -3.70 6.42 -9.39
CA GLN A 153 -4.01 7.45 -10.38
C GLN A 153 -2.73 8.12 -10.91
N ILE A 154 -1.80 8.47 -10.02
CA ILE A 154 -0.50 9.04 -10.41
C ILE A 154 0.28 8.07 -11.32
N LEU A 155 0.36 6.78 -10.96
CA LEU A 155 1.10 5.79 -11.74
C LEU A 155 0.44 5.50 -13.10
N LEU A 156 -0.90 5.50 -13.18
CA LEU A 156 -1.62 5.33 -14.43
C LEU A 156 -1.45 6.54 -15.36
N GLU A 157 -1.51 7.77 -14.84
CA GLU A 157 -1.22 8.97 -15.61
C GLU A 157 0.21 8.96 -16.19
N LEU A 158 1.20 8.50 -15.39
CA LEU A 158 2.58 8.34 -15.85
C LEU A 158 2.73 7.22 -16.88
N MET A 159 1.87 6.20 -16.85
CA MET A 159 1.88 5.12 -17.85
C MET A 159 1.36 5.61 -19.21
N GLU A 160 0.40 6.55 -19.23
CA GLU A 160 -0.12 7.16 -20.45
C GLU A 160 0.85 8.21 -21.05
N GLN A 161 1.59 8.92 -20.18
CA GLN A 161 2.63 9.86 -20.60
C GLN A 161 3.85 9.10 -21.13
N LYS A 162 3.87 8.81 -22.43
CA LYS A 162 4.97 8.14 -23.18
C LYS A 162 6.34 8.86 -23.12
N ASP A 163 6.47 9.95 -22.37
CA ASP A 163 7.58 10.90 -22.44
C ASP A 163 8.69 10.65 -21.40
N ILE A 164 8.47 9.72 -20.47
CA ILE A 164 9.51 9.28 -19.55
C ILE A 164 10.15 8.07 -20.22
N GLY A 165 11.46 8.10 -20.50
CA GLY A 165 12.23 6.99 -21.12
C GLY A 165 12.29 5.67 -20.32
N ILE A 166 11.25 5.37 -19.56
CA ILE A 166 10.97 4.17 -18.78
C ILE A 166 9.63 3.65 -19.31
N SER A 167 9.62 2.54 -20.05
CA SER A 167 8.36 1.85 -20.36
C SER A 167 7.72 1.38 -19.04
N LEU A 168 6.62 2.02 -18.64
CA LEU A 168 5.86 1.62 -17.47
C LEU A 168 4.82 0.59 -17.92
N ASP A 169 4.83 -0.58 -17.29
CA ASP A 169 3.86 -1.64 -17.51
C ASP A 169 3.13 -1.95 -16.19
N LEU A 170 2.00 -2.67 -16.30
CA LEU A 170 1.20 -3.05 -15.13
C LEU A 170 2.00 -3.85 -14.09
N VAL A 171 2.95 -4.66 -14.51
CA VAL A 171 3.81 -5.46 -13.60
C VAL A 171 4.68 -4.52 -12.76
N LYS A 172 5.27 -3.50 -13.38
CA LYS A 172 6.07 -2.47 -12.71
C LYS A 172 5.22 -1.62 -11.78
N ILE A 173 4.00 -1.25 -12.18
CA ILE A 173 3.06 -0.53 -11.30
C ILE A 173 2.78 -1.37 -10.04
N LYS A 174 2.37 -2.63 -10.21
CA LYS A 174 2.14 -3.56 -9.09
C LYS A 174 3.36 -3.65 -8.19
N ALA A 175 4.55 -3.84 -8.76
CA ALA A 175 5.79 -3.91 -7.98
C ALA A 175 6.07 -2.64 -7.17
N ILE A 176 5.80 -1.45 -7.72
CA ILE A 176 5.96 -0.18 -6.99
C ILE A 176 4.96 -0.05 -5.86
N LEU A 177 3.70 -0.40 -6.11
CA LEU A 177 2.66 -0.37 -5.08
C LEU A 177 3.01 -1.30 -3.91
N VAL A 178 3.49 -2.50 -4.22
CA VAL A 178 3.99 -3.45 -3.21
C VAL A 178 5.14 -2.83 -2.41
N VAL A 179 6.18 -2.29 -3.05
CA VAL A 179 7.30 -1.63 -2.34
C VAL A 179 6.82 -0.46 -1.46
N SER A 180 5.80 0.27 -1.89
CA SER A 180 5.20 1.38 -1.13
C SER A 180 4.57 0.92 0.19
N TYR A 181 4.06 -0.32 0.25
CA TYR A 181 3.58 -0.95 1.47
C TYR A 181 4.71 -1.46 2.37
N ILE A 182 5.75 -2.07 1.80
CA ILE A 182 6.77 -2.81 2.57
C ILE A 182 7.59 -1.90 3.50
N VAL A 183 8.06 -0.78 2.96
CA VAL A 183 9.08 0.05 3.62
C VAL A 183 8.58 0.64 4.95
N PRO A 184 7.37 1.23 5.01
CA PRO A 184 6.88 1.79 6.28
C PRO A 184 6.47 0.69 7.27
N LEU A 185 5.90 -0.42 6.77
CA LEU A 185 5.41 -1.50 7.62
C LEU A 185 6.49 -2.26 8.37
N SER A 186 7.63 -2.49 7.70
CA SER A 186 8.79 -3.12 8.33
C SER A 186 9.39 -2.26 9.44
N PHE A 187 9.29 -0.94 9.33
CA PHE A 187 9.73 0.00 10.38
C PHE A 187 8.79 -0.05 11.59
N LEU A 188 7.47 -0.01 11.36
CA LEU A 188 6.49 -0.06 12.44
C LEU A 188 6.45 -1.38 13.19
N TYR A 189 6.50 -2.51 12.47
CA TYR A 189 6.48 -3.85 13.09
C TYR A 189 7.65 -4.06 14.06
N ARG A 190 8.79 -3.43 13.75
CA ARG A 190 9.97 -3.47 14.61
C ARG A 190 9.80 -2.63 15.88
N CYS A 191 9.05 -1.53 15.81
CA CYS A 191 8.74 -0.68 16.97
C CYS A 191 7.67 -1.28 17.88
N SER A 192 6.65 -1.97 17.35
CA SER A 192 5.58 -2.56 18.17
C SER A 192 5.94 -3.92 18.79
N SER A 193 7.08 -4.50 18.42
CA SER A 193 7.61 -5.74 19.02
C SER A 193 8.67 -5.51 20.10
N CYS A 194 8.94 -4.24 20.47
CA CYS A 194 9.82 -3.85 21.58
C CYS A 194 8.98 -3.37 22.77
#